data_AF-A0A1W9RQZ3-F1
#
_entry.id   AF-A0A1W9RQZ3-F1
#
_cell.length_a   1.000
_cell.length_b   1.000
_cell.length_c   1.000
_cell.angle_alpha   90.00
_cell.angle_beta   90.00
_cell.angle_gamma   90.00
#
_symmetry.space_group_name_H-M   'P 1'
#
loop_
_entity.id
_entity.type
_entity.pdbx_description
1 polymer ?
#
loop_
_entity_poly.entity_id
_entity_poly.type
_entity_poly.pdbx_seq_one_letter_code
_entity_poly.pdbx_strand_id
1 'polypeptide(L)'
;MTNLKKDIYLKLMEEIILFSGEGCPACDEVKKHLKNPSRIKIVDVTKDEDYARLAFENDILAIPTVAIKTSDGIKKCELKFEGNTVKAKCGNKEIIL
;
A
#
# COMPACT_ATOMS: atom_id res chain seq x y z
N MET A 1 14.17 -31.04 -9.08
CA MET A 1 12.74 -30.79 -9.38
C MET A 1 12.34 -29.48 -8.72
N THR A 2 12.39 -28.39 -9.48
CA THR A 2 12.20 -27.02 -8.99
C THR A 2 10.72 -26.77 -8.75
N ASN A 3 10.39 -26.24 -7.58
CA ASN A 3 9.04 -26.23 -7.00
C ASN A 3 8.19 -25.07 -7.58
N LEU A 4 7.99 -25.05 -8.91
CA LEU A 4 7.30 -23.98 -9.64
C LEU A 4 5.91 -23.64 -9.08
N LYS A 5 5.17 -24.61 -8.54
CA LYS A 5 3.85 -24.36 -7.95
C LYS A 5 3.91 -23.55 -6.66
N LYS A 6 4.96 -23.69 -5.85
CA LYS A 6 5.12 -22.98 -4.58
C LYS A 6 5.45 -21.50 -4.83
N ASP A 7 6.32 -21.24 -5.81
CA ASP A 7 6.68 -19.87 -6.23
C ASP A 7 5.51 -19.14 -6.92
N ILE A 8 4.63 -19.86 -7.62
CA ILE A 8 3.41 -19.30 -8.21
C ILE A 8 2.35 -19.00 -7.16
N TYR A 9 2.18 -19.86 -6.14
CA TYR A 9 1.25 -19.62 -5.03
C TYR A 9 1.69 -18.47 -4.12
N LEU A 10 2.99 -18.31 -3.87
CA LEU A 10 3.55 -17.17 -3.12
C LEU A 10 3.44 -15.84 -3.90
N LYS A 11 3.48 -15.89 -5.24
CA LYS A 11 3.24 -14.74 -6.13
C LYS A 11 1.80 -14.22 -6.13
N LEU A 12 0.83 -14.92 -5.52
CA LEU A 12 -0.61 -14.66 -5.72
C LEU A 12 -1.30 -13.83 -4.64
N MET A 13 -0.59 -13.27 -3.65
CA MET A 13 -1.22 -12.42 -2.62
C MET A 13 -0.45 -11.12 -2.40
N GLU A 14 -0.08 -10.43 -3.48
CA GLU A 14 0.35 -9.03 -3.37
C GLU A 14 -0.88 -8.15 -3.12
N GLU A 15 -1.06 -7.69 -1.89
CA GLU A 15 -2.11 -6.74 -1.52
C GLU A 15 -1.50 -5.34 -1.44
N ILE A 16 -2.04 -4.39 -2.22
CA ILE A 16 -1.64 -2.98 -2.15
C ILE A 16 -2.49 -2.32 -1.08
N ILE A 17 -1.87 -1.74 -0.07
CA ILE A 17 -2.53 -1.10 1.07
C ILE A 17 -2.19 0.38 1.06
N LEU A 18 -3.21 1.24 1.15
CA LEU A 18 -3.08 2.66 1.44
C LEU A 18 -3.45 2.89 2.90
N PHE A 19 -2.44 3.12 3.74
CA PHE A 19 -2.63 3.58 5.11
C PHE A 19 -3.03 5.06 5.09
N SER A 20 -4.24 5.33 5.56
CA SER A 20 -4.89 6.64 5.65
C SER A 20 -5.30 6.90 7.10
N GLY A 21 -5.76 8.12 7.39
CA GLY A 21 -6.40 8.46 8.66
C GLY A 21 -7.54 9.44 8.47
N GLU A 22 -8.46 9.49 9.43
CA GLU A 22 -9.48 10.53 9.51
C GLU A 22 -8.83 11.91 9.71
N GLY A 23 -9.37 12.93 9.03
CA GLY A 23 -8.84 14.30 9.13
C GLY A 23 -7.46 14.50 8.50
N CYS A 24 -7.02 13.62 7.61
CA CYS A 24 -5.74 13.71 6.89
C CYS A 24 -5.92 14.33 5.48
N PRO A 25 -5.60 15.62 5.25
CA PRO A 25 -5.83 16.26 3.95
C PRO A 25 -5.02 15.63 2.82
N ALA A 26 -3.77 15.23 3.11
CA ALA A 26 -2.92 14.55 2.13
C ALA A 26 -3.51 13.18 1.73
N CYS A 27 -4.19 12.49 2.64
CA CYS A 27 -4.84 11.22 2.36
C CYS A 27 -6.02 11.40 1.41
N ASP A 28 -6.82 12.45 1.60
CA ASP A 28 -7.93 12.78 0.71
C ASP A 28 -7.42 13.17 -0.68
N GLU A 29 -6.29 13.86 -0.74
CA GLU A 29 -5.68 14.24 -2.02
C GLU A 29 -5.18 13.03 -2.81
N VAL A 30 -4.57 12.04 -2.13
CA VAL A 30 -4.22 10.76 -2.77
C VAL A 30 -5.48 10.06 -3.28
N LYS A 31 -6.53 9.95 -2.45
CA LYS A 31 -7.79 9.25 -2.80
C LYS A 31 -8.47 9.83 -4.05
N LYS A 32 -8.46 11.15 -4.22
CA LYS A 32 -9.04 11.82 -5.42
C LYS A 32 -8.33 11.45 -6.71
N HIS A 33 -7.05 11.11 -6.65
CA HIS A 33 -6.20 10.88 -7.80
C HIS A 33 -5.95 9.39 -8.09
N LEU A 34 -6.60 8.49 -7.33
CA LEU A 34 -6.59 7.05 -7.58
C LEU A 34 -7.32 6.73 -8.89
N LYS A 35 -6.64 6.01 -9.79
CA LYS A 35 -7.20 5.50 -11.04
C LYS A 35 -7.85 4.13 -10.86
N ASN A 36 -7.35 3.30 -9.94
CA ASN A 36 -7.84 1.94 -9.73
C ASN A 36 -8.08 1.63 -8.24
N PRO A 37 -8.98 2.36 -7.56
CA PRO A 37 -9.21 2.20 -6.11
C PRO A 37 -9.64 0.78 -5.72
N SER A 38 -10.27 0.02 -6.61
CA SER A 38 -10.66 -1.38 -6.35
C SER A 38 -9.46 -2.34 -6.21
N ARG A 39 -8.26 -1.95 -6.66
CA ARG A 39 -7.02 -2.72 -6.50
C ARG A 39 -6.25 -2.33 -5.24
N ILE A 40 -6.75 -1.35 -4.48
CA ILE A 40 -6.07 -0.77 -3.33
C ILE A 40 -6.97 -0.94 -2.11
N LYS A 41 -6.44 -1.60 -1.10
CA LYS A 41 -7.08 -1.66 0.20
C LYS A 41 -6.78 -0.38 0.96
N ILE A 42 -7.77 0.49 1.05
CA ILE A 42 -7.66 1.74 1.79
C ILE A 42 -8.07 1.46 3.24
N VAL A 43 -7.17 1.69 4.18
CA VAL A 43 -7.39 1.42 5.61
C VAL A 43 -7.19 2.70 6.41
N ASP A 44 -8.02 2.88 7.43
CA ASP A 44 -7.97 4.04 8.32
C ASP A 44 -7.33 3.63 9.66
N VAL A 45 -6.06 4.00 9.86
CA VAL A 45 -5.31 3.64 11.07
C VAL A 45 -5.79 4.38 12.32
N THR A 46 -6.67 5.37 12.17
CA THR A 46 -7.29 6.07 13.31
C THR A 46 -8.56 5.39 13.80
N LYS A 47 -9.11 4.46 13.01
CA LYS A 47 -10.37 3.74 13.28
C LYS A 47 -10.19 2.23 13.41
N ASP A 48 -9.10 1.69 12.87
CA ASP A 48 -8.82 0.26 12.85
C ASP A 48 -7.51 -0.04 13.59
N GLU A 49 -7.63 -0.56 14.81
CA GLU A 49 -6.51 -0.86 15.69
C GLU A 49 -5.57 -1.93 15.11
N ASP A 50 -6.10 -2.88 14.33
CA ASP A 50 -5.29 -3.93 13.70
C ASP A 50 -4.36 -3.32 12.64
N TYR A 51 -4.86 -2.40 11.82
CA TYR A 51 -4.01 -1.69 10.85
C TYR A 51 -3.10 -0.64 11.51
N ALA A 52 -3.52 -0.03 12.63
CA ALA A 52 -2.64 0.85 13.40
C ALA A 52 -1.43 0.10 13.95
N ARG A 53 -1.66 -1.07 14.55
CA ARG A 53 -0.62 -1.96 15.03
C ARG A 53 0.27 -2.45 13.89
N LEU A 54 -0.34 -2.88 12.79
CA LEU A 54 0.39 -3.32 11.60
C LEU A 54 1.29 -2.20 11.03
N ALA A 55 0.80 -0.97 10.98
CA ALA A 55 1.57 0.19 10.54
C ALA A 55 2.78 0.42 11.47
N PHE A 56 2.57 0.40 12.78
CA PHE A 56 3.61 0.60 13.78
C PHE A 56 4.70 -0.48 13.72
N GLU A 57 4.31 -1.76 13.66
CA GLU A 57 5.23 -2.91 13.56
C GLU A 57 6.09 -2.88 12.28
N ASN A 58 5.71 -2.09 11.27
CA ASN A 58 6.42 -1.97 9.99
C ASN A 58 7.00 -0.57 9.74
N ASP A 59 7.20 0.23 10.80
CA ASP A 59 7.78 1.58 10.75
C ASP A 59 7.03 2.53 9.79
N ILE A 60 5.70 2.39 9.69
CA ILE A 60 4.83 3.32 8.96
C ILE A 60 4.39 4.40 9.95
N LEU A 61 5.23 5.44 10.07
CA LEU A 61 5.06 6.51 11.06
C LEU A 61 4.35 7.76 10.52
N ALA A 62 3.98 7.75 9.24
CA ALA A 62 3.30 8.86 8.58
C ALA A 62 2.22 8.33 7.63
N ILE A 63 1.15 9.11 7.49
CA ILE A 63 0.08 8.90 6.51
C ILE A 63 -0.02 10.13 5.59
N PRO A 64 -0.45 9.97 4.32
CA PRO A 64 -0.71 8.70 3.65
C PRO A 64 0.59 7.93 3.36
N THR A 65 0.55 6.60 3.53
CA THR A 65 1.62 5.70 3.10
C THR A 65 1.03 4.55 2.30
N VAL A 66 1.64 4.23 1.16
CA VAL A 66 1.31 3.01 0.42
C VAL A 66 2.33 1.93 0.73
N ALA A 67 1.86 0.70 0.86
CA ALA A 67 2.71 -0.46 1.01
C ALA A 67 2.18 -1.65 0.20
N ILE A 68 3.08 -2.57 -0.14
CA ILE A 68 2.71 -3.88 -0.67
C ILE A 68 2.90 -4.90 0.45
N LYS A 69 1.84 -5.63 0.77
CA LYS A 69 1.89 -6.81 1.61
C LYS A 69 2.13 -8.03 0.72
N THR A 70 3.22 -8.76 0.98
CA THR A 70 3.51 -10.05 0.35
C THR A 70 3.64 -11.13 1.41
N SER A 71 3.95 -12.36 1.00
CA SER A 71 4.32 -13.45 1.93
C SER A 71 5.53 -13.13 2.80
N ASP A 72 6.40 -12.23 2.33
CA ASP A 72 7.68 -11.90 2.98
C ASP A 72 7.55 -10.72 3.95
N GLY A 73 6.34 -10.16 4.09
CA GLY A 73 6.05 -9.01 4.96
C GLY A 73 5.52 -7.80 4.18
N ILE A 74 5.62 -6.63 4.80
CA ILE A 74 5.13 -5.37 4.25
C ILE A 74 6.32 -4.52 3.77
N LYS A 75 6.22 -4.04 2.53
CA LYS A 75 7.21 -3.15 1.93
C LYS A 75 6.58 -1.79 1.67
N LYS A 76 7.11 -0.76 2.34
CA LYS A 76 6.73 0.64 2.12
C LYS A 76 7.08 1.06 0.70
N CYS A 77 6.22 1.90 0.13
CA CYS A 77 6.39 2.48 -1.19
C CYS A 77 6.51 4.00 -1.08
N GLU A 78 7.32 4.59 -1.94
CA GLU A 78 7.36 6.04 -2.10
C GLU A 78 6.18 6.50 -2.94
N LEU A 79 5.41 7.46 -2.43
CA LEU A 79 4.34 8.12 -3.18
C LEU A 79 4.91 9.25 -4.04
N LYS A 80 4.52 9.29 -5.30
CA LYS A 80 4.86 10.37 -6.24
C LYS A 80 3.61 10.87 -6.95
N PHE A 81 3.45 12.18 -6.99
CA PHE A 81 2.42 12.85 -7.77
C PHE A 81 3.03 13.28 -9.10
N GLU A 82 2.47 12.80 -10.21
CA GLU A 82 2.83 13.20 -11.56
C GLU A 82 1.59 13.76 -12.26
N GLY A 83 1.41 15.09 -12.16
CA GLY A 83 0.18 15.75 -12.58
C GLY A 83 -1.03 15.21 -11.82
N ASN A 84 -2.02 14.69 -12.55
CA ASN A 84 -3.27 14.16 -11.98
C ASN A 84 -3.21 12.64 -11.68
N THR A 85 -2.01 12.10 -11.48
CA THR A 85 -1.81 10.66 -11.23
C THR A 85 -0.95 10.47 -10.00
N VAL A 86 -1.33 9.53 -9.14
CA VAL A 86 -0.48 9.06 -8.03
C VAL A 86 0.20 7.77 -8.43
N LYS A 87 1.52 7.71 -8.24
CA LYS A 87 2.33 6.51 -8.43
C LYS A 87 2.91 6.08 -7.09
N ALA A 88 2.96 4.77 -6.87
CA ALA A 88 3.71 4.15 -5.78
C ALA A 88 4.95 3.45 -6.33
N LYS A 89 6.13 3.85 -5.86
CA LYS A 89 7.40 3.18 -6.16
C LYS A 89 7.79 2.26 -4.99
N CYS A 90 7.72 0.96 -5.22
CA CYS A 90 7.99 -0.09 -4.24
C CYS A 90 9.25 -0.84 -4.67
N GLY A 91 10.43 -0.36 -4.27
CA GLY A 91 11.71 -0.85 -4.78
C GLY A 91 11.86 -0.60 -6.29
N ASN A 92 11.96 -1.68 -7.08
CA ASN A 92 12.08 -1.61 -8.55
C ASN A 92 10.72 -1.63 -9.26
N LYS A 93 9.61 -1.70 -8.52
CA LYS A 93 8.25 -1.74 -9.07
C LYS A 93 7.62 -0.35 -8.98
N GLU A 94 7.05 0.12 -10.07
CA GLU A 94 6.21 1.32 -10.10
C GLU A 94 4.76 0.91 -10.39
N ILE A 95 3.82 1.44 -9.61
CA ILE A 95 2.40 1.11 -9.71
C ILE A 95 1.62 2.42 -9.83
N ILE A 96 0.74 2.50 -10.83
CA ILE A 96 -0.25 3.56 -10.91
C ILE A 96 -1.40 3.18 -9.96
N LEU A 97 -1.63 4.03 -8.97
CA LEU A 97 -2.69 3.86 -7.99
C LEU A 97 -4.05 4.30 -8.56
#